data_AF-A0A3S9VUV6-F1
#
_entry.id   AF-A0A3S9VUV6-F1
#
_cell.length_a   1.000
_cell.length_b   1.000
_cell.length_c   1.000
_cell.angle_alpha   90.00
_cell.angle_beta   90.00
_cell.angle_gamma   90.00
#
_symmetry.space_group_name_H-M   'P 1'
#
loop_
_entity.id
_entity.type
_entity.pdbx_description
1 polymer ?
#
loop_
_entity_poly.entity_id
_entity_poly.type
_entity_poly.pdbx_seq_one_letter_code
_entity_poly.pdbx_strand_id
1 'polypeptide(L)'
;MVKIQKISRLEPTLGFTEFDIYQCYKSSFESSESGRLHALFPFKLFCQSTGLVSSRMGCPSLFSPEGKVALMLLKSYTGFSDADLVSHLNGNIHFQLFCGVYIHPSRPLTNHKIESVDKHYIRPIVRGKETRNVKFGAKVNNIQMDGISFIEHLSFNASNEGTRLQQCIELQQRLFKTHVKAVAADAIHATKTCTASTILSCFFKSRPGKRVKKLK
;
A
#
# COMPACT_ATOMS: atom_id res chain seq x y z
N MET A 1 26.23 41.15 18.51
CA MET A 1 25.47 40.10 19.23
C MET A 1 24.00 40.50 19.22
N VAL A 2 23.16 39.84 18.43
CA VAL A 2 21.71 40.13 18.37
C VAL A 2 21.03 39.33 19.47
N LYS A 3 20.40 40.01 20.44
CA LYS A 3 19.60 39.36 21.48
C LYS A 3 18.38 38.72 20.81
N ILE A 4 18.39 37.39 20.70
CA ILE A 4 17.22 36.60 20.30
C ILE A 4 16.15 36.80 21.38
N GLN A 5 15.16 37.65 21.11
CA GLN A 5 13.99 37.77 21.98
C GLN A 5 13.16 36.48 21.84
N LYS A 6 12.74 35.90 22.97
CA LYS A 6 11.88 34.71 22.98
C LYS A 6 10.58 35.04 22.24
N ILE A 7 10.35 34.35 21.13
CA ILE A 7 9.18 34.48 20.23
C ILE A 7 7.84 34.31 20.98
N SER A 8 7.86 33.68 22.16
CA SER A 8 6.69 33.50 23.04
C SER A 8 6.03 34.78 23.57
N ARG A 9 6.61 35.97 23.33
CA ARG A 9 6.03 37.27 23.75
C ARG A 9 5.42 38.09 22.61
N LEU A 10 5.41 37.57 21.37
CA LEU A 10 4.65 38.18 20.29
C LEU A 10 3.18 37.82 20.49
N GLU A 11 2.46 38.64 21.26
CA GLU A 11 1.00 38.55 21.31
C GLU A 11 0.45 39.03 19.96
N PRO A 12 -0.20 38.15 19.18
CA PRO A 12 -0.81 38.56 17.93
C PRO A 12 -1.90 39.58 18.22
N THR A 13 -1.89 40.72 17.52
CA THR A 13 -2.92 41.76 17.53
C THR A 13 -4.19 41.33 16.76
N LEU A 14 -4.53 40.04 16.80
CA LEU A 14 -5.80 39.52 16.26
C LEU A 14 -6.68 39.09 17.43
N GLY A 15 -7.96 39.48 17.39
CA GLY A 15 -8.96 39.10 18.40
C GLY A 15 -9.27 37.60 18.46
N PHE A 16 -8.76 36.82 17.52
CA PHE A 16 -8.81 35.36 17.52
C PHE A 16 -7.50 34.82 16.96
N THR A 17 -6.84 33.93 17.70
CA THR A 17 -5.70 33.19 17.19
C THR A 17 -6.15 31.83 16.64
N GLU A 18 -5.44 31.29 15.66
CA GLU A 18 -5.70 29.92 15.17
C GLU A 18 -5.61 28.89 16.31
N PHE A 19 -4.78 29.17 17.31
CA PHE A 19 -4.65 28.35 18.51
C PHE A 19 -5.95 28.33 19.32
N ASP A 20 -6.59 29.48 19.53
CA ASP A 20 -7.85 29.56 20.28
C ASP A 20 -8.97 28.79 19.58
N ILE A 21 -9.03 28.88 18.25
CA ILE A 21 -10.01 28.15 17.44
C ILE A 21 -9.81 26.63 17.60
N TYR A 22 -8.56 26.16 17.57
CA TYR A 22 -8.27 24.74 17.76
C TYR A 22 -8.63 24.25 19.17
N GLN A 23 -8.37 25.05 20.21
CA GLN A 23 -8.75 24.70 21.59
C GLN A 23 -10.27 24.62 21.76
N CYS A 24 -11.03 25.50 21.10
CA CYS A 24 -12.49 25.41 21.05
C CYS A 24 -12.96 24.09 20.43
N TYR A 25 -12.40 23.69 19.29
CA TYR A 25 -12.73 22.40 18.66
C TYR A 25 -12.36 21.21 19.52
N LYS A 26 -11.21 21.27 20.21
CA LYS A 26 -10.77 20.20 21.10
C LYS A 26 -11.70 20.05 22.31
N SER A 27 -12.08 21.15 22.94
CA SER A 27 -13.06 21.16 24.06
C SER A 27 -14.42 20.62 23.62
N SER A 28 -14.87 21.02 22.42
CA SER A 28 -16.10 20.49 21.81
C SER A 28 -15.99 18.99 21.53
N PHE A 29 -14.83 18.52 21.05
CA PHE A 29 -14.61 17.09 20.83
C PHE A 29 -14.63 16.28 22.13
N GLU A 30 -13.95 16.74 23.18
CA GLU A 30 -13.91 16.06 24.48
C GLU A 30 -15.30 15.92 25.12
N SER A 31 -16.18 16.91 24.93
CA SER A 31 -17.57 16.85 25.39
C SER A 31 -18.48 15.97 24.51
N SER A 32 -18.10 15.72 23.25
CA SER A 32 -18.87 14.88 22.32
C SER A 32 -18.85 13.39 22.69
N GLU A 33 -19.81 12.62 22.17
CA GLU A 33 -19.80 11.15 22.31
C GLU A 33 -18.53 10.51 21.74
N SER A 34 -18.07 11.00 20.59
CA SER A 34 -16.84 10.50 19.95
C SER A 34 -15.60 10.76 20.81
N GLY A 35 -15.50 11.92 21.48
CA GLY A 35 -14.38 12.20 22.38
C GLY A 35 -14.41 11.35 23.64
N ARG A 36 -15.60 11.13 24.22
CA ARG A 36 -15.76 10.20 25.36
C ARG A 36 -15.35 8.78 24.97
N LEU A 37 -15.76 8.30 23.80
CA LEU A 37 -15.38 6.99 23.28
C LEU A 37 -13.87 6.90 23.04
N HIS A 38 -13.27 7.95 22.48
CA HIS A 38 -11.82 8.02 22.28
C HIS A 38 -11.05 7.98 23.62
N ALA A 39 -11.56 8.65 24.65
CA ALA A 39 -10.92 8.68 25.98
C ALA A 39 -10.97 7.32 26.69
N LEU A 40 -12.01 6.51 26.44
CA LEU A 40 -12.16 5.18 27.05
C LEU A 40 -11.23 4.13 26.42
N PHE A 41 -10.90 4.26 25.14
CA PHE A 41 -10.14 3.24 24.42
C PHE A 41 -8.62 3.45 24.53
N PRO A 42 -7.84 2.46 25.04
CA PRO A 42 -6.40 2.61 25.20
C PRO A 42 -5.64 2.35 23.89
N PHE A 43 -5.71 3.29 22.93
CA PHE A 43 -5.12 3.14 21.58
C PHE A 43 -3.64 2.75 21.59
N LYS A 44 -2.83 3.37 22.45
CA LYS A 44 -1.38 3.09 22.57
C LYS A 44 -1.10 1.65 22.96
N LEU A 45 -1.72 1.19 24.03
CA LEU A 45 -1.53 -0.18 24.55
C LEU A 45 -2.05 -1.20 23.55
N PHE A 46 -3.18 -0.92 22.90
CA PHE A 46 -3.74 -1.78 21.88
C PHE A 46 -2.84 -1.91 20.63
N CYS A 47 -2.27 -0.82 20.14
CA CYS A 47 -1.35 -0.87 19.00
C CYS A 47 -0.07 -1.65 19.34
N GLN A 48 0.42 -1.53 20.58
CA GLN A 48 1.57 -2.28 21.06
C GLN A 48 1.27 -3.79 21.15
N SER A 49 0.11 -4.19 21.70
CA SER A 49 -0.26 -5.60 21.84
C SER A 49 -0.55 -6.27 20.49
N THR A 50 -1.12 -5.55 19.54
CA THR A 50 -1.42 -6.04 18.19
C THR A 50 -0.22 -6.04 17.25
N GLY A 51 0.91 -5.43 17.65
CA GLY A 51 2.10 -5.33 16.80
C GLY A 51 1.90 -4.46 15.56
N LEU A 52 0.97 -3.50 15.60
CA LEU A 52 0.70 -2.60 14.47
C LEU A 52 1.82 -1.58 14.32
N VAL A 53 2.67 -1.79 13.32
CA VAL A 53 3.79 -0.89 12.98
C VAL A 53 3.48 -0.13 11.68
N SER A 54 3.91 1.13 11.61
CA SER A 54 3.90 1.87 10.36
C SER A 54 4.90 1.26 9.37
N SER A 55 4.43 0.93 8.16
CA SER A 55 5.33 0.45 7.12
C SER A 55 6.29 1.57 6.71
N ARG A 56 7.60 1.28 6.68
CA ARG A 56 8.61 2.18 6.10
C ARG A 56 8.68 2.11 4.58
N MET A 57 8.06 1.08 3.99
CA MET A 57 8.12 0.80 2.56
C MET A 57 6.76 0.99 1.89
N GLY A 58 6.78 1.59 0.70
CA GLY A 58 5.60 1.80 -0.14
C GLY A 58 5.01 3.21 -0.02
N CYS A 59 3.77 3.37 -0.48
CA CYS A 59 3.05 4.63 -0.37
C CYS A 59 2.81 4.95 1.13
N PRO A 60 3.13 6.17 1.60
CA PRO A 60 2.91 6.53 2.99
C PRO A 60 1.42 6.44 3.34
N SER A 61 1.10 5.79 4.46
CA SER A 61 -0.28 5.78 4.95
C SER A 61 -0.61 7.14 5.57
N LEU A 62 -1.77 7.69 5.20
CA LEU A 62 -2.26 8.95 5.76
C LEU A 62 -2.47 8.87 7.29
N PHE A 63 -2.87 7.71 7.78
CA PHE A 63 -3.18 7.47 9.19
C PHE A 63 -1.99 6.83 9.92
N SER A 64 -1.78 7.23 11.18
CA SER A 64 -0.92 6.56 12.14
C SER A 64 -1.48 5.17 12.51
N PRO A 65 -0.70 4.27 13.15
CA PRO A 65 -1.23 3.00 13.64
C PRO A 65 -2.46 3.18 14.55
N GLU A 66 -2.41 4.16 15.46
CA GLU A 66 -3.53 4.55 16.32
C GLU A 66 -4.71 5.07 15.50
N GLY A 67 -4.45 5.95 14.54
CA GLY A 67 -5.48 6.50 13.65
C GLY A 67 -6.17 5.44 12.79
N LYS A 68 -5.48 4.36 12.41
CA LYS A 68 -6.07 3.22 11.70
C LYS A 68 -7.02 2.42 12.59
N VAL A 69 -6.64 2.19 13.84
CA VAL A 69 -7.51 1.53 14.83
C VAL A 69 -8.72 2.41 15.14
N ALA A 70 -8.49 3.71 15.32
CA ALA A 70 -9.54 4.71 15.52
C ALA A 70 -10.51 4.72 14.34
N LEU A 71 -10.02 4.71 13.10
CA LEU A 71 -10.88 4.65 11.92
C LEU A 71 -11.74 3.38 11.87
N MET A 72 -11.17 2.23 12.28
CA MET A 72 -11.91 0.97 12.40
C MET A 72 -12.99 1.03 13.48
N LEU A 73 -12.65 1.59 14.64
CA LEU A 73 -13.58 1.76 15.76
C LEU A 73 -14.72 2.70 15.37
N LEU A 74 -14.40 3.81 14.72
CA LEU A 74 -15.37 4.79 14.23
C LEU A 74 -16.32 4.17 13.21
N LYS A 75 -15.80 3.37 12.26
CA LYS A 75 -16.62 2.63 11.30
C LYS A 75 -17.56 1.65 11.99
N SER A 76 -17.09 0.95 13.02
CA SER A 76 -17.92 0.01 13.77
C SER A 76 -18.98 0.70 14.63
N TYR A 77 -18.68 1.90 15.15
CA TYR A 77 -19.59 2.69 15.97
C TYR A 77 -20.72 3.32 15.14
N THR A 78 -20.39 3.89 13.98
CA THR A 78 -21.37 4.62 13.15
C THR A 78 -22.13 3.73 12.17
N GLY A 79 -21.57 2.57 11.79
CA GLY A 79 -22.14 1.69 10.77
C GLY A 79 -22.13 2.30 9.35
N PHE A 80 -21.34 3.34 9.12
CA PHE A 80 -21.26 4.01 7.83
C PHE A 80 -20.58 3.17 6.75
N SER A 81 -20.97 3.41 5.48
CA SER A 81 -20.23 2.89 4.34
C SER A 81 -18.86 3.57 4.24
N ASP A 82 -17.91 2.96 3.51
CA ASP A 82 -16.58 3.58 3.35
C ASP A 82 -16.66 4.94 2.62
N ALA A 83 -17.60 5.10 1.70
CA ALA A 83 -17.81 6.37 1.01
C ALA A 83 -18.33 7.47 1.96
N ASP A 84 -19.30 7.12 2.80
CA ASP A 84 -19.89 8.05 3.77
C ASP A 84 -18.89 8.41 4.87
N LEU A 85 -18.08 7.44 5.32
CA LEU A 85 -17.03 7.68 6.30
C LEU A 85 -15.97 8.64 5.75
N VAL A 86 -15.59 8.51 4.48
CA VAL A 86 -14.67 9.44 3.80
C VAL A 86 -15.31 10.83 3.65
N SER A 87 -16.59 10.91 3.32
CA SER A 87 -17.34 12.17 3.26
C SER A 87 -17.31 12.89 4.62
N HIS A 88 -17.59 12.16 5.70
CA HIS A 88 -17.51 12.71 7.05
C HIS A 88 -16.09 13.06 7.48
N LEU A 89 -15.06 12.31 7.11
CA LEU A 89 -13.68 12.70 7.38
C LEU A 89 -13.30 14.02 6.69
N ASN A 90 -13.81 14.27 5.48
CA ASN A 90 -13.54 15.51 4.75
C ASN A 90 -14.26 16.73 5.36
N GLY A 91 -15.44 16.53 5.96
CA GLY A 91 -16.27 17.65 6.47
C GLY A 91 -16.35 17.80 7.99
N ASN A 92 -16.11 16.74 8.76
CA ASN A 92 -16.31 16.72 10.22
C ASN A 92 -14.97 16.74 10.96
N ILE A 93 -14.73 17.84 11.67
CA ILE A 93 -13.53 18.03 12.49
C ILE A 93 -13.43 17.03 13.65
N HIS A 94 -14.54 16.56 14.21
CA HIS A 94 -14.51 15.56 15.29
C HIS A 94 -13.97 14.22 14.80
N PHE A 95 -14.29 13.82 13.56
CA PHE A 95 -13.79 12.56 12.98
C PHE A 95 -12.30 12.68 12.66
N GLN A 96 -11.87 13.85 12.20
CA GLN A 96 -10.46 14.19 12.00
C GLN A 96 -9.68 14.14 13.32
N LEU A 97 -10.20 14.76 14.40
CA LEU A 97 -9.62 14.73 15.74
C LEU A 97 -9.58 13.30 16.31
N PHE A 98 -10.65 12.53 16.15
CA PHE A 98 -10.74 11.13 16.59
C PHE A 98 -9.68 10.24 15.94
N CYS A 99 -9.43 10.41 14.64
CA CYS A 99 -8.43 9.64 13.91
C CYS A 99 -7.01 10.23 14.00
N GLY A 100 -6.85 11.42 14.60
CA GLY A 100 -5.57 12.13 14.67
C GLY A 100 -5.04 12.56 13.30
N VAL A 101 -5.91 12.93 12.37
CA VAL A 101 -5.53 13.34 11.00
C VAL A 101 -6.17 14.68 10.66
N TYR A 102 -5.41 15.55 10.00
CA TYR A 102 -5.92 16.81 9.46
C TYR A 102 -6.00 16.71 7.93
N ILE A 103 -7.19 16.94 7.37
CA ILE A 103 -7.42 16.95 5.92
C ILE A 103 -7.73 18.39 5.52
N HIS A 104 -6.91 18.95 4.63
CA HIS A 104 -7.11 20.30 4.16
C HIS A 104 -8.35 20.38 3.25
N PRO A 105 -9.24 21.39 3.41
CA PRO A 105 -10.48 21.49 2.64
C PRO A 105 -10.25 21.58 1.13
N SER A 106 -9.15 22.20 0.69
CA SER A 106 -8.78 22.27 -0.75
C SER A 106 -8.24 20.95 -1.33
N ARG A 107 -7.94 19.95 -0.49
CA ARG A 107 -7.41 18.64 -0.92
C ARG A 107 -8.14 17.51 -0.17
N PRO A 108 -9.44 17.31 -0.45
CA PRO A 108 -10.23 16.27 0.20
C PRO A 108 -9.77 14.87 -0.24
N LEU A 109 -10.09 13.88 0.58
CA LEU A 109 -9.90 12.48 0.23
C LEU A 109 -10.87 12.08 -0.88
N THR A 110 -10.31 11.64 -2.00
CA THR A 110 -11.05 11.18 -3.19
C THR A 110 -11.19 9.67 -3.26
N ASN A 111 -10.40 8.92 -2.49
CA ASN A 111 -10.46 7.46 -2.45
C ASN A 111 -11.47 7.01 -1.39
N HIS A 112 -12.59 6.44 -1.84
CA HIS A 112 -13.63 5.87 -0.96
C HIS A 112 -13.29 4.47 -0.44
N LYS A 113 -12.09 3.96 -0.69
CA LYS A 113 -11.72 2.60 -0.32
C LYS A 113 -10.82 2.63 0.92
N ILE A 114 -11.39 2.25 2.05
CA ILE A 114 -10.67 2.10 3.32
C ILE A 114 -10.32 0.62 3.48
N GLU A 115 -9.05 0.32 3.70
CA GLU A 115 -8.61 -1.07 3.88
C GLU A 115 -8.56 -1.47 5.36
N SER A 116 -8.97 -2.70 5.63
CA SER A 116 -8.99 -3.30 6.97
C SER A 116 -7.59 -3.39 7.57
N VAL A 117 -7.46 -3.00 8.85
CA VAL A 117 -6.20 -3.06 9.62
C VAL A 117 -5.65 -4.49 9.74
N ASP A 118 -6.54 -5.47 9.81
CA ASP A 118 -6.21 -6.90 9.96
C ASP A 118 -5.29 -7.43 8.84
N LYS A 119 -5.48 -6.94 7.61
CA LYS A 119 -4.72 -7.38 6.43
C LYS A 119 -3.62 -6.40 6.04
N HIS A 120 -2.77 -6.04 7.01
CA HIS A 120 -1.67 -5.07 6.85
C HIS A 120 -0.69 -5.38 5.68
N TYR A 121 -0.60 -6.64 5.25
CA TYR A 121 0.24 -7.07 4.13
C TYR A 121 -0.39 -6.77 2.74
N ILE A 122 -1.70 -6.54 2.67
CA ILE A 122 -2.38 -6.08 1.46
C ILE A 122 -2.03 -4.60 1.27
N ARG A 123 -1.44 -4.30 0.13
CA ARG A 123 -1.03 -2.94 -0.20
C ARG A 123 -1.24 -2.64 -1.68
N PRO A 124 -1.35 -1.36 -2.05
CA PRO A 124 -1.40 -0.97 -3.44
C PRO A 124 -0.12 -1.40 -4.19
N ILE A 125 -0.26 -2.18 -5.27
CA ILE A 125 0.82 -2.57 -6.18
C ILE A 125 0.65 -1.82 -7.51
N VAL A 126 1.65 -1.01 -7.87
CA VAL A 126 1.65 -0.24 -9.12
C VAL A 126 1.69 -1.19 -10.31
N ARG A 127 0.82 -0.99 -11.30
CA ARG A 127 0.88 -1.70 -12.58
C ARG A 127 1.53 -0.83 -13.65
N GLY A 128 2.34 -1.47 -14.49
CA GLY A 128 2.90 -0.85 -15.70
C GLY A 128 2.00 -0.92 -16.94
N LYS A 129 0.69 -1.16 -16.80
CA LYS A 129 -0.28 -1.23 -17.92
C LYS A 129 -1.44 -0.25 -17.67
N GLU A 130 -1.92 0.38 -18.75
CA GLU A 130 -2.68 1.65 -18.74
C GLU A 130 -4.03 1.65 -18.02
N THR A 131 -4.73 0.52 -17.88
CA THR A 131 -6.14 0.54 -17.47
C THR A 131 -6.37 0.98 -16.01
N ARG A 132 -5.43 0.69 -15.09
CA ARG A 132 -5.49 1.09 -13.68
C ARG A 132 -4.08 1.23 -13.11
N ASN A 133 -3.76 2.39 -12.55
CA ASN A 133 -2.44 2.71 -11.99
C ASN A 133 -2.02 1.72 -10.89
N VAL A 134 -2.97 1.24 -10.08
CA VAL A 134 -2.67 0.41 -8.91
C VAL A 134 -3.71 -0.69 -8.72
N LYS A 135 -3.27 -1.87 -8.27
CA LYS A 135 -4.12 -3.00 -7.88
C LYS A 135 -3.89 -3.36 -6.42
N PHE A 136 -4.92 -3.91 -5.80
CA PHE A 136 -4.87 -4.48 -4.45
C PHE A 136 -4.97 -6.00 -4.54
N GLY A 137 -4.29 -6.68 -3.62
CA GLY A 137 -4.31 -8.13 -3.50
C GLY A 137 -3.00 -8.81 -3.91
N ALA A 138 -3.00 -10.13 -3.85
CA ALA A 138 -1.83 -10.93 -4.15
C ALA A 138 -1.49 -10.87 -5.64
N LYS A 139 -0.21 -10.69 -5.95
CA LYS A 139 0.34 -10.93 -7.26
C LYS A 139 0.73 -12.42 -7.34
N VAL A 140 0.14 -13.12 -8.30
CA VAL A 140 0.34 -14.56 -8.50
C VAL A 140 1.10 -14.76 -9.81
N ASN A 141 2.18 -15.55 -9.77
CA ASN A 141 2.80 -16.11 -10.96
C ASN A 141 2.20 -17.48 -11.22
N ASN A 142 1.64 -17.65 -12.41
CA ASN A 142 0.92 -18.86 -12.80
C ASN A 142 1.66 -19.53 -13.96
N ILE A 143 1.78 -20.85 -13.89
CA ILE A 143 2.37 -21.70 -14.92
C ILE A 143 1.26 -22.58 -15.48
N GLN A 144 1.01 -22.51 -16.77
CA GLN A 144 0.02 -23.37 -17.43
C GLN A 144 0.71 -24.53 -18.14
N MET A 145 0.28 -25.76 -17.83
CA MET A 145 0.81 -27.01 -18.37
C MET A 145 -0.36 -27.94 -18.69
N ASP A 146 -0.46 -28.42 -19.92
CA ASP A 146 -1.51 -29.36 -20.37
C ASP A 146 -2.96 -28.96 -20.03
N GLY A 147 -3.23 -27.65 -20.04
CA GLY A 147 -4.56 -27.11 -19.69
C GLY A 147 -4.81 -26.93 -18.18
N ILE A 148 -3.89 -27.38 -17.32
CA ILE A 148 -3.92 -27.18 -15.87
C ILE A 148 -3.03 -25.98 -15.51
N SER A 149 -3.49 -25.15 -14.58
CA SER A 149 -2.74 -23.98 -14.14
C SER A 149 -2.21 -24.15 -12.72
N PHE A 150 -0.91 -23.97 -12.53
CA PHE A 150 -0.19 -24.15 -11.29
C PHE A 150 0.30 -22.81 -10.75
N ILE A 151 -0.02 -22.55 -9.48
CA ILE A 151 0.47 -21.38 -8.77
C ILE A 151 1.91 -21.66 -8.32
N GLU A 152 2.88 -21.03 -8.99
CA GLU A 152 4.30 -21.18 -8.64
C GLU A 152 4.68 -20.21 -7.53
N HIS A 153 4.11 -19.01 -7.51
CA HIS A 153 4.37 -18.04 -6.45
C HIS A 153 3.22 -17.09 -6.23
N LEU A 154 2.85 -16.96 -4.97
CA LEU A 154 1.84 -16.02 -4.51
C LEU A 154 2.51 -15.07 -3.52
N SER A 155 2.48 -13.78 -3.83
CA SER A 155 3.02 -12.75 -2.93
C SER A 155 2.22 -11.47 -2.98
N PHE A 156 2.05 -10.81 -1.84
CA PHE A 156 1.48 -9.46 -1.75
C PHE A 156 2.51 -8.35 -2.00
N ASN A 157 3.73 -8.74 -2.35
CA ASN A 157 4.82 -7.85 -2.67
C ASN A 157 4.91 -7.64 -4.19
N ALA A 158 5.51 -6.52 -4.60
CA ALA A 158 5.85 -6.32 -6.00
C ALA A 158 6.89 -7.36 -6.41
N SER A 159 6.52 -8.26 -7.32
CA SER A 159 7.40 -9.28 -7.88
C SER A 159 7.75 -8.95 -9.32
N ASN A 160 9.02 -9.14 -9.68
CA ASN A 160 9.46 -9.12 -11.07
C ASN A 160 9.28 -10.52 -11.66
N GLU A 161 8.47 -10.64 -12.71
CA GLU A 161 8.23 -11.89 -13.43
C GLU A 161 9.49 -12.32 -14.22
N GLY A 162 10.30 -11.35 -14.65
CA GLY A 162 11.52 -11.53 -15.43
C GLY A 162 12.51 -12.52 -14.82
N THR A 163 12.72 -12.43 -13.50
CA THR A 163 13.74 -13.19 -12.77
C THR A 163 13.29 -14.61 -12.39
N ARG A 164 12.00 -14.94 -12.55
CA ARG A 164 11.41 -16.17 -11.99
C ARG A 164 11.28 -17.29 -13.01
N LEU A 165 11.62 -17.05 -14.27
CA LEU A 165 11.55 -18.04 -15.35
C LEU A 165 12.31 -19.33 -15.03
N GLN A 166 13.50 -19.22 -14.42
CA GLN A 166 14.30 -20.39 -14.05
C GLN A 166 13.61 -21.24 -12.97
N GLN A 167 12.98 -20.60 -11.97
CA GLN A 167 12.19 -21.27 -10.94
C GLN A 167 10.98 -21.97 -11.56
N CYS A 168 10.35 -21.37 -12.57
CA CYS A 168 9.26 -22.00 -13.31
C CYS A 168 9.71 -23.28 -14.04
N ILE A 169 10.86 -23.24 -14.72
CA ILE A 169 11.42 -24.39 -15.44
C ILE A 169 11.76 -25.52 -14.47
N GLU A 170 12.43 -25.21 -13.36
CA GLU A 170 12.75 -26.19 -12.33
C GLU A 170 11.49 -26.82 -11.73
N LEU A 171 10.46 -26.01 -11.47
CA LEU A 171 9.19 -26.49 -10.95
C LEU A 171 8.50 -27.43 -11.96
N GLN A 172 8.48 -27.07 -13.24
CA GLN A 172 7.95 -27.93 -14.31
C GLN A 172 8.70 -29.26 -14.39
N GLN A 173 10.04 -29.23 -14.40
CA GLN A 173 10.86 -30.44 -14.46
C GLN A 173 10.64 -31.35 -13.24
N ARG A 174 10.47 -30.77 -12.05
CA ARG A 174 10.16 -31.52 -10.82
C ARG A 174 8.77 -32.15 -10.85
N LEU A 175 7.76 -31.42 -11.32
CA LEU A 175 6.37 -31.89 -11.36
C LEU A 175 6.18 -33.01 -12.38
N PHE A 176 6.71 -32.86 -13.60
CA PHE A 176 6.50 -33.81 -14.68
C PHE A 176 7.59 -34.87 -14.78
N LYS A 177 8.70 -34.73 -14.03
CA LYS A 177 9.90 -35.57 -14.13
C LYS A 177 10.46 -35.63 -15.56
N THR A 178 10.17 -34.64 -16.38
CA THR A 178 10.63 -34.50 -17.76
C THR A 178 11.58 -33.32 -17.88
N HIS A 179 12.71 -33.53 -18.55
CA HIS A 179 13.67 -32.45 -18.77
C HIS A 179 13.21 -31.54 -19.92
N VAL A 180 13.19 -30.23 -19.68
CA VAL A 180 12.80 -29.22 -20.68
C VAL A 180 13.95 -29.02 -21.67
N LYS A 181 13.70 -29.24 -22.96
CA LYS A 181 14.72 -29.15 -24.02
C LYS A 181 14.86 -27.76 -24.63
N ALA A 182 13.76 -27.01 -24.69
CA ALA A 182 13.71 -25.66 -25.26
C ALA A 182 12.71 -24.80 -24.50
N VAL A 183 13.01 -23.52 -24.35
CA VAL A 183 12.14 -22.53 -23.71
C VAL A 183 12.14 -21.27 -24.58
N ALA A 184 10.96 -20.78 -24.89
CA ALA A 184 10.75 -19.49 -25.55
C ALA A 184 10.18 -18.52 -24.52
N ALA A 185 10.76 -17.33 -24.43
CA ALA A 185 10.31 -16.28 -23.52
C ALA A 185 10.62 -14.90 -24.11
N ASP A 186 9.91 -13.87 -23.64
CA ASP A 186 10.18 -12.49 -24.00
C ASP A 186 11.57 -12.04 -23.54
N ALA A 187 12.14 -11.03 -24.21
CA ALA A 187 13.46 -10.49 -23.91
C ALA A 187 13.63 -10.02 -22.46
N ILE A 188 12.53 -9.68 -21.76
CA ILE A 188 12.55 -9.27 -20.34
C ILE A 188 12.98 -10.43 -19.43
N HIS A 189 12.75 -11.67 -19.84
CA HIS A 189 13.16 -12.87 -19.11
C HIS A 189 14.58 -13.32 -19.46
N ALA A 190 15.28 -12.62 -20.37
CA ALA A 190 16.65 -12.90 -20.77
C ALA A 190 17.65 -12.47 -19.68
N THR A 191 17.60 -13.13 -18.53
CA THR A 191 18.56 -12.93 -17.44
C THR A 191 19.82 -13.75 -17.75
N LYS A 192 21.02 -13.25 -17.38
CA LYS A 192 22.32 -13.88 -17.71
C LYS A 192 22.44 -15.36 -17.31
N THR A 193 21.66 -15.83 -16.35
CA THR A 193 21.63 -17.23 -15.91
C THR A 193 20.95 -18.17 -16.89
N CYS A 194 19.90 -17.73 -17.59
CA CYS A 194 19.15 -18.56 -18.55
C CYS A 194 19.98 -18.87 -19.81
N THR A 195 20.93 -18.01 -20.15
CA THR A 195 21.90 -18.23 -21.24
C THR A 195 22.98 -19.26 -20.93
N ALA A 196 23.13 -19.68 -19.67
CA ALA A 196 24.12 -20.67 -19.24
C ALA A 196 23.57 -22.11 -19.14
N SER A 197 22.26 -22.28 -18.96
CA SER A 197 21.59 -23.59 -18.97
C SER A 197 21.41 -24.08 -20.41
N THR A 198 21.65 -25.37 -20.66
CA THR A 198 21.61 -26.13 -21.94
C THR A 198 20.23 -26.20 -22.61
N ILE A 199 19.41 -25.18 -22.44
CA ILE A 199 18.05 -25.06 -22.98
C ILE A 199 18.13 -24.15 -24.18
N LEU A 200 17.67 -24.61 -25.34
CA LEU A 200 17.66 -23.80 -26.56
C LEU A 200 16.71 -22.61 -26.35
N SER A 201 17.28 -21.42 -26.13
CA SER A 201 16.53 -20.18 -25.89
C SER A 201 16.25 -19.47 -27.22
N CYS A 202 15.03 -19.58 -27.74
CA CYS A 202 14.59 -18.82 -28.90
C CYS A 202 14.05 -17.46 -28.45
N PHE A 203 14.89 -16.42 -28.51
CA PHE A 203 14.46 -15.04 -28.25
C PHE A 203 13.85 -14.44 -29.51
N PHE A 204 12.54 -14.20 -29.51
CA PHE A 204 11.91 -13.38 -30.56
C PHE A 204 12.26 -11.90 -30.30
N LYS A 205 13.24 -11.37 -31.04
CA LYS A 205 13.37 -9.91 -31.18
C LYS A 205 12.22 -9.43 -32.07
N SER A 206 11.19 -8.84 -31.48
CA SER A 206 10.30 -7.94 -32.23
C SER A 206 11.04 -6.63 -32.54
N ARG A 207 12.03 -6.71 -33.43
CA ARG A 207 12.51 -5.63 -34.28
C ARG A 207 12.92 -6.26 -35.62
N PRO A 208 12.39 -5.80 -36.76
CA PRO A 208 12.78 -6.34 -38.05
C PRO A 208 14.26 -6.05 -38.26
N GLY A 209 15.06 -7.11 -38.45
CA GLY A 209 16.48 -7.02 -38.74
C GLY A 209 17.39 -7.00 -37.51
N LYS A 210 17.79 -8.19 -37.02
CA LYS A 210 19.18 -8.49 -36.63
C LYS A 210 19.36 -9.99 -36.30
N ARG A 211 20.37 -10.57 -36.97
CA ARG A 211 20.75 -11.99 -37.07
C ARG A 211 20.69 -12.79 -35.77
N VAL A 212 20.17 -14.01 -35.89
CA VAL A 212 20.33 -15.13 -34.96
C VAL A 212 21.82 -15.47 -34.88
N LYS A 213 22.42 -15.41 -33.69
CA LYS A 213 23.72 -16.06 -33.43
C LYS A 213 23.42 -17.50 -33.01
N LYS A 214 23.74 -18.47 -33.88
CA LYS A 214 23.95 -19.85 -33.46
C LYS A 214 25.27 -19.89 -32.70
N LEU A 215 25.24 -20.26 -31.43
CA LEU A 215 26.42 -20.73 -30.72
C LEU A 215 26.47 -22.25 -30.92
N LYS A 216 27.65 -22.73 -31.32
CA LYS A 216 27.96 -24.15 -31.53
C LYS A 216 27.83 -24.92 -30.23
#